data_AF-A0A242NG83-F1
#
_entry.id   AF-A0A242NG83-F1
#
_cell.length_a   1.000
_cell.length_b   1.000
_cell.length_c   1.000
_cell.angle_alpha   90.00
_cell.angle_beta   90.00
_cell.angle_gamma   90.00
#
_symmetry.space_group_name_H-M   'P 1'
#
loop_
_entity.id
_entity.type
_entity.pdbx_description
1 polymer ?
#
loop_
_entity_poly.entity_id
_entity_poly.type
_entity_poly.pdbx_seq_one_letter_code
_entity_poly.pdbx_strand_id
1 'polypeptide(L)'
;MIKELIFIKDVNVMNECNSKNTEELKDILIFLEEIVVVIDKIGSGFDKSSKTATALLLFFNQCNVLDKLAKIRKYLYQELESRMDPDEYNEWIEKDISFWKPPYEKTVAEMLEMLNSVKLK
;
A
#
# COMPACT_ATOMS: atom_id res chain seq x y z
N MET A 1 -40.47 20.00 -13.60
CA MET A 1 -40.29 20.34 -12.17
C MET A 1 -39.82 19.17 -11.29
N ILE A 2 -40.64 18.20 -10.84
CA ILE A 2 -40.14 17.14 -9.91
C ILE A 2 -39.06 16.24 -10.55
N LYS A 3 -39.23 15.83 -11.81
CA LYS A 3 -38.24 14.99 -12.52
C LYS A 3 -36.90 15.68 -12.76
N GLU A 4 -36.89 16.99 -13.03
CA GLU A 4 -35.66 17.77 -13.20
C GLU A 4 -34.90 17.95 -11.87
N LEU A 5 -35.63 18.13 -10.76
CA LEU A 5 -35.03 18.22 -9.43
C LEU A 5 -34.36 16.91 -8.99
N ILE A 6 -34.95 15.76 -9.33
CA ILE A 6 -34.37 14.44 -9.04
C ILE A 6 -33.10 14.24 -9.88
N PHE A 7 -33.16 14.55 -11.17
CA PHE A 7 -32.01 14.43 -12.07
C PHE A 7 -30.81 15.31 -11.66
N ILE A 8 -31.05 16.57 -11.25
CA ILE A 8 -29.98 17.46 -10.78
C ILE A 8 -29.38 16.95 -9.47
N LYS A 9 -30.19 16.36 -8.60
CA LYS A 9 -29.71 15.76 -7.34
C LYS A 9 -28.81 14.55 -7.63
N ASP A 10 -29.19 13.70 -8.58
CA ASP A 10 -28.40 12.52 -8.98
C ASP A 10 -27.07 12.91 -9.63
N VAL A 11 -27.05 13.96 -10.47
CA VAL A 11 -25.81 14.48 -11.09
C VAL A 11 -24.87 15.08 -10.06
N ASN A 12 -25.38 15.82 -9.07
CA ASN A 12 -24.56 16.38 -7.99
C ASN A 12 -23.96 15.27 -7.11
N VAL A 13 -24.72 14.22 -6.80
CA VAL A 13 -24.23 13.05 -6.05
C VAL A 13 -23.13 12.30 -6.84
N MET A 14 -23.31 12.12 -8.15
CA MET A 14 -22.27 11.54 -9.02
C MET A 14 -20.99 12.38 -9.04
N ASN A 15 -21.10 13.71 -9.13
CA ASN A 15 -19.95 14.60 -9.17
C ASN A 15 -19.20 14.65 -7.83
N GLU A 16 -19.90 14.65 -6.70
CA GLU A 16 -19.28 14.56 -5.37
C GLU A 16 -18.57 13.22 -5.16
N CYS A 17 -19.17 12.11 -5.61
CA CYS A 17 -18.55 10.79 -5.57
C CYS A 17 -17.26 10.74 -6.42
N ASN A 18 -17.31 11.26 -7.64
CA ASN A 18 -16.15 11.34 -8.53
C ASN A 18 -15.03 12.23 -7.96
N SER A 19 -15.40 13.36 -7.33
CA SER A 19 -14.44 14.24 -6.66
C SER A 19 -13.76 13.54 -5.49
N LYS A 20 -14.52 12.79 -4.68
CA LYS A 20 -13.99 12.05 -3.53
C LYS A 20 -13.04 10.93 -3.97
N ASN A 21 -13.39 10.19 -5.02
CA ASN A 21 -12.52 9.16 -5.60
C ASN A 21 -11.22 9.77 -6.15
N THR A 22 -11.29 10.97 -6.73
CA THR A 22 -10.10 11.67 -7.24
C THR A 22 -9.16 12.08 -6.11
N GLU A 23 -9.67 12.59 -5.00
CA GLU A 23 -8.85 12.93 -3.83
C GLU A 23 -8.24 11.69 -3.16
N GLU A 24 -9.00 10.60 -3.04
CA GLU A 24 -8.48 9.32 -2.53
C GLU A 24 -7.36 8.78 -3.43
N LEU A 25 -7.48 8.88 -4.76
CA LEU A 25 -6.43 8.49 -5.69
C LEU A 25 -5.16 9.35 -5.54
N LYS A 26 -5.30 10.66 -5.33
CA LYS A 26 -4.16 11.55 -5.06
C LYS A 26 -3.44 11.17 -3.78
N ASP A 27 -4.18 10.87 -2.72
CA ASP A 27 -3.61 10.38 -1.45
C ASP A 27 -2.81 9.09 -1.67
N ILE A 28 -3.38 8.13 -2.41
CA ILE A 28 -2.71 6.87 -2.73
C ILE A 28 -1.38 7.12 -3.46
N LEU A 29 -1.39 8.00 -4.47
CA LEU A 29 -0.18 8.34 -5.21
C LEU A 29 0.87 9.00 -4.30
N ILE A 30 0.47 9.96 -3.48
CA ILE A 30 1.37 10.65 -2.53
C ILE A 30 2.01 9.65 -1.58
N PHE A 31 1.23 8.71 -1.02
CA PHE A 31 1.76 7.70 -0.12
C PHE A 31 2.73 6.75 -0.81
N LEU A 32 2.43 6.31 -2.04
CA LEU A 32 3.34 5.47 -2.82
C LEU A 32 4.67 6.21 -3.09
N GLU A 33 4.61 7.45 -3.55
CA GLU A 33 5.80 8.27 -3.81
C GLU A 33 6.64 8.48 -2.56
N GLU A 34 6.02 8.83 -1.43
CA GLU A 34 6.73 9.00 -0.16
C GLU A 34 7.44 7.70 0.26
N ILE A 35 6.71 6.57 0.24
CA ILE A 35 7.23 5.28 0.69
C ILE A 35 8.40 4.83 -0.20
N VAL A 36 8.20 4.82 -1.52
CA VAL A 36 9.22 4.34 -2.47
C VAL A 36 10.46 5.22 -2.44
N VAL A 37 10.29 6.55 -2.54
CA VAL A 37 11.42 7.48 -2.58
C VAL A 37 12.22 7.46 -1.27
N VAL A 38 11.56 7.34 -0.12
CA VAL A 38 12.29 7.29 1.17
C VAL A 38 12.99 5.95 1.35
N ILE A 39 12.38 4.83 0.94
CA ILE A 39 13.05 3.53 0.95
C ILE A 39 14.31 3.56 0.06
N ASP A 40 14.24 4.13 -1.13
CA ASP A 40 15.40 4.24 -2.04
C ASP A 40 16.52 5.10 -1.44
N LYS A 41 16.16 6.23 -0.80
CA LYS A 41 17.12 7.08 -0.07
C LYS A 41 17.77 6.33 1.09
N ILE A 42 17.00 5.55 1.86
CA ILE A 42 17.54 4.75 2.97
C ILE A 42 18.43 3.62 2.43
N GLY A 43 18.02 2.95 1.35
CA GLY A 43 18.77 1.86 0.73
C GLY A 43 20.12 2.29 0.17
N SER A 44 20.18 3.50 -0.39
CA SER A 44 21.41 4.08 -0.96
C SER A 44 22.25 4.91 0.03
N GLY A 45 21.67 5.34 1.15
CA GLY A 45 22.27 6.32 2.06
C GLY A 45 23.11 5.75 3.21
N PHE A 46 23.18 4.44 3.40
CA PHE A 46 23.93 3.82 4.50
C PHE A 46 24.87 2.70 4.04
N ASP A 47 26.12 2.72 4.54
CA ASP A 47 27.15 1.74 4.17
C ASP A 47 26.98 0.35 4.82
N LYS A 48 26.22 0.26 5.93
CA LYS A 48 26.05 -0.97 6.73
C LYS A 48 24.59 -1.44 6.71
N SER A 49 24.40 -2.74 6.43
CA SER A 49 23.10 -3.44 6.42
C SER A 49 22.27 -3.19 7.69
N SER A 50 22.91 -3.22 8.87
CA SER A 50 22.22 -3.00 10.14
C SER A 50 21.71 -1.57 10.32
N LYS A 51 22.43 -0.56 9.82
CA LYS A 51 21.98 0.84 9.84
C LYS A 51 20.81 1.06 8.89
N THR A 52 20.88 0.51 7.68
CA THR A 52 19.78 0.52 6.71
C THR A 52 18.52 -0.11 7.30
N ALA A 53 18.62 -1.30 7.90
CA ALA A 53 17.48 -1.99 8.50
C ALA A 53 16.87 -1.19 9.66
N THR A 54 17.71 -0.60 10.52
CA THR A 54 17.23 0.25 11.62
C THR A 54 16.54 1.52 11.11
N ALA A 55 17.08 2.15 10.07
CA ALA A 55 16.49 3.34 9.46
C ALA A 55 15.15 3.02 8.79
N LEU A 56 15.04 1.87 8.11
CA LEU A 56 13.77 1.38 7.57
C LEU A 56 12.74 1.16 8.69
N LEU A 57 13.12 0.49 9.77
CA LEU A 57 12.21 0.29 10.92
C LEU A 57 11.74 1.62 11.51
N LEU A 58 12.65 2.58 11.66
CA LEU A 58 12.33 3.91 12.17
C LEU A 58 11.36 4.66 11.23
N PHE A 59 11.60 4.61 9.92
CA PHE A 59 10.72 5.18 8.91
C PHE A 59 9.33 4.55 8.95
N PHE A 60 9.26 3.22 9.02
CA PHE A 60 7.99 2.50 9.11
C PHE A 60 7.16 2.93 10.32
N ASN A 61 7.83 3.13 11.46
CA ASN A 61 7.18 3.55 12.70
C ASN A 61 6.81 5.04 12.70
N GLN A 62 7.70 5.95 12.30
CA GLN A 62 7.46 7.39 12.39
C GLN A 62 6.53 7.93 11.30
N CYS A 63 6.51 7.30 10.13
CA CYS A 63 5.73 7.75 8.98
C CYS A 63 4.44 6.93 8.77
N ASN A 64 4.07 6.07 9.73
CA ASN A 64 2.88 5.21 9.70
C ASN A 64 2.76 4.44 8.36
N VAL A 65 3.88 3.86 7.91
CA VAL A 65 3.97 3.27 6.57
C VAL A 65 2.99 2.10 6.42
N LEU A 66 2.81 1.30 7.48
CA LEU A 66 1.87 0.18 7.46
C LEU A 66 0.42 0.62 7.25
N ASP A 67 0.00 1.72 7.87
CA ASP A 67 -1.36 2.27 7.70
C ASP A 67 -1.56 2.81 6.29
N LYS A 68 -0.54 3.51 5.75
CA LYS A 68 -0.55 3.99 4.37
C LYS A 68 -0.66 2.84 3.38
N LEU A 69 0.15 1.78 3.54
CA LEU A 69 0.09 0.57 2.72
C LEU A 69 -1.27 -0.13 2.84
N ALA A 70 -1.86 -0.19 4.03
CA ALA A 70 -3.20 -0.75 4.22
C ALA A 70 -4.27 0.07 3.47
N LYS A 71 -4.19 1.40 3.51
CA LYS A 71 -5.10 2.29 2.77
C LYS A 71 -4.93 2.14 1.24
N ILE A 72 -3.69 2.09 0.75
CA ILE A 72 -3.38 1.82 -0.66
C ILE A 72 -3.98 0.48 -1.09
N ARG A 73 -3.69 -0.58 -0.32
CA ARG A 73 -4.21 -1.92 -0.58
C ARG A 73 -5.74 -1.89 -0.68
N LYS A 74 -6.42 -1.34 0.33
CA LYS A 74 -7.87 -1.26 0.37
C LYS A 74 -8.44 -0.56 -0.87
N TYR A 75 -7.90 0.61 -1.21
CA TYR A 75 -8.34 1.37 -2.37
C TYR A 75 -8.21 0.56 -3.68
N LEU A 76 -7.06 -0.08 -3.89
CA LEU A 76 -6.81 -0.88 -5.10
C LEU A 76 -7.75 -2.08 -5.21
N TYR A 77 -8.01 -2.79 -4.10
CA TYR A 77 -8.97 -3.90 -4.10
C TYR A 77 -10.38 -3.43 -4.42
N GLN A 78 -10.83 -2.31 -3.84
CA GLN A 78 -12.15 -1.74 -4.13
C GLN A 78 -12.29 -1.31 -5.59
N GLU A 79 -11.26 -0.66 -6.14
CA GLU A 79 -11.25 -0.26 -7.55
C GLU A 79 -11.27 -1.47 -8.50
N LEU A 80 -10.48 -2.52 -8.21
CA LEU A 80 -10.48 -3.74 -9.01
C LEU A 80 -11.80 -4.49 -8.92
N GLU A 81 -12.34 -4.69 -7.73
CA GLU A 81 -13.64 -5.34 -7.49
C GLU A 81 -14.77 -4.62 -8.25
N SER A 82 -14.74 -3.28 -8.31
CA SER A 82 -15.74 -2.49 -9.04
C SER A 82 -15.67 -2.62 -10.58
N ARG A 83 -14.56 -3.16 -11.11
CA ARG A 83 -14.25 -3.20 -12.55
C ARG A 83 -14.20 -4.62 -13.12
N MET A 84 -14.27 -5.63 -12.28
CA MET A 84 -14.18 -7.04 -12.66
C MET A 84 -15.51 -7.75 -12.42
N ASP A 85 -15.72 -8.86 -13.13
CA ASP A 85 -16.81 -9.77 -12.78
C ASP A 85 -16.53 -10.41 -11.39
N PRO A 86 -17.55 -10.59 -10.52
CA PRO A 86 -17.33 -11.14 -9.18
C PRO A 86 -16.69 -12.54 -9.16
N ASP A 87 -17.06 -13.41 -10.11
CA ASP A 87 -16.51 -14.77 -10.16
C ASP A 87 -15.05 -14.74 -10.63
N GLU A 88 -14.73 -13.89 -11.60
CA GLU A 88 -13.37 -13.64 -12.08
C GLU A 88 -12.46 -13.09 -10.97
N TYR A 89 -12.96 -12.12 -10.20
CA TYR A 89 -12.21 -11.51 -9.09
C TYR A 89 -11.93 -12.51 -7.96
N ASN A 90 -12.91 -13.34 -7.59
CA ASN A 90 -12.75 -14.37 -6.56
C ASN A 90 -11.72 -15.44 -6.98
N GLU A 91 -11.73 -15.86 -8.24
CA GLU A 91 -10.75 -16.82 -8.74
C GLU A 91 -9.32 -16.25 -8.73
N TRP A 92 -9.17 -14.96 -9.09
CA TRP A 92 -7.87 -14.28 -9.09
C TRP A 92 -7.26 -14.14 -7.68
N ILE A 93 -8.06 -13.72 -6.69
CA ILE A 93 -7.54 -13.48 -5.34
C ILE A 93 -7.05 -14.77 -4.65
N GLU A 94 -7.62 -15.92 -5.01
CA GLU A 94 -7.26 -17.22 -4.45
C GLU A 94 -5.98 -17.82 -5.06
N LYS A 95 -5.61 -17.44 -6.30
CA LYS A 95 -4.58 -18.16 -7.07
C LYS A 95 -3.19 -17.52 -7.08
N ASP A 96 -3.06 -16.22 -6.85
CA ASP A 96 -1.87 -15.49 -7.35
C ASP A 96 -0.95 -14.78 -6.34
N ILE A 97 -1.04 -15.05 -5.03
CA ILE A 97 -0.18 -14.34 -4.06
C ILE A 97 0.63 -15.28 -3.15
N SER A 98 1.93 -15.36 -3.42
CA SER A 98 2.90 -15.95 -2.50
C SER A 98 3.31 -14.92 -1.44
N PHE A 99 2.98 -15.18 -0.18
CA PHE A 99 3.34 -14.30 0.93
C PHE A 99 4.67 -14.74 1.56
N TRP A 100 5.58 -13.78 1.75
CA TRP A 100 6.72 -13.98 2.62
C TRP A 100 6.23 -14.25 4.05
N LYS A 101 6.75 -15.32 4.68
CA LYS A 101 6.37 -15.70 6.04
C LYS A 101 7.30 -15.05 7.05
N PRO A 102 6.79 -14.25 8.00
CA PRO A 102 7.61 -13.72 9.08
C PRO A 102 8.27 -14.85 9.87
N PRO A 103 9.56 -14.72 10.24
CA PRO A 103 10.28 -15.73 11.00
C PRO A 103 9.90 -15.64 12.48
N TYR A 104 8.64 -15.97 12.82
CA TYR A 104 8.09 -15.84 14.18
C TYR A 104 8.90 -16.58 15.25
N GLU A 105 9.57 -17.67 14.86
CA GLU A 105 10.39 -18.50 15.74
C GLU A 105 11.82 -17.97 15.95
N LYS A 106 12.19 -16.84 15.33
CA LYS A 106 13.56 -16.29 15.38
C LYS A 106 13.68 -15.16 16.39
N THR A 107 14.81 -15.14 17.08
CA THR A 107 15.20 -14.03 17.95
C THR A 107 15.64 -12.82 17.14
N VAL A 108 15.68 -11.65 17.79
CA VAL A 108 16.19 -10.41 17.16
C VAL A 108 17.63 -10.57 16.66
N ALA A 109 18.50 -11.23 17.43
CA ALA A 109 19.88 -11.48 17.04
C ALA A 109 19.95 -12.36 15.77
N GLU A 110 19.19 -13.45 15.71
CA GLU A 110 19.13 -14.31 14.53
C GLU A 110 18.59 -13.56 13.29
N MET A 111 17.56 -12.72 13.47
CA MET A 111 17.05 -11.89 12.37
C MET A 111 18.09 -10.88 11.87
N LEU A 112 18.92 -10.32 12.76
CA LEU A 112 20.03 -9.43 12.38
C LEU A 112 21.14 -10.19 11.62
N GLU A 113 21.41 -11.45 11.98
CA GLU A 113 22.34 -12.30 11.23
C GLU A 113 21.81 -12.62 9.83
N MET A 114 20.50 -12.88 9.70
CA MET A 114 19.86 -13.09 8.40
C MET A 114 20.04 -11.88 7.46
N LEU A 115 20.00 -10.65 7.99
CA LEU A 115 20.24 -9.44 7.18
C LEU A 115 21.67 -9.34 6.64
N ASN A 116 22.65 -9.93 7.33
CA ASN A 116 24.05 -9.89 6.93
C ASN A 116 24.39 -11.01 5.94
N SER A 117 23.68 -12.15 5.99
CA SER A 117 23.90 -13.29 5.09
C SER A 117 23.22 -13.15 3.72
N VAL A 118 22.18 -12.31 3.60
CA VAL A 118 21.48 -12.03 2.33
C VAL A 118 22.40 -11.38 1.27
N LYS A 119 23.52 -10.76 1.66
CA LYS A 119 24.49 -10.12 0.73
C LYS A 119 25.48 -11.08 0.05
N LEU A 120 25.41 -12.39 0.26
CA LEU A 120 26.23 -13.37 -0.47
C LEU A 120 25.48 -13.95 -1.68
N LYS A 121 25.23 -13.13 -2.70
CA LYS A 121 24.93 -13.57 -4.08
C LYS A 121 25.48 -12.56 -5.08
#